data_AF-A0A2R4ZS22-F1
#
_entry.id   AF-A0A2R4ZS22-F1
#
_cell.length_a   1.000
_cell.length_b   1.000
_cell.length_c   1.000
_cell.angle_alpha   90.00
_cell.angle_beta   90.00
_cell.angle_gamma   90.00
#
_symmetry.space_group_name_H-M   'P 1'
#
loop_
_entity.id
_entity.type
_entity.pdbx_description
1 polymer ?
#
loop_
_entity_poly.entity_id
_entity_poly.type
_entity_poly.pdbx_seq_one_letter_code
_entity_poly.pdbx_strand_id
1 'polypeptide(L)'
;MSLQTARLGEVFLLVWRTWTGRVGIVFLGLMVLASIYTLLTMPLDYGTRVWSNSDYWKDYPKMVPPDWYRALFDRSLLPHTVMKLEQPSSDRVLNYGGYQVRVVTYTFTYSYESPTYPQNVRIAIYGVQVRNPSIPVVLSVSLERPDGRINQLYFEIIRIPQELVGQKIYTPVPKDVNAYGNMYIASQLSSFLSTRYGLSINPADLAQIGVERVMFGAPTSPGNISSLEPLNGIIDLPSRSS
;
A
#
# COMPACT_ATOMS: atom_id res chain seq x y z
N MET A 1 59.63 7.18 28.96
CA MET A 1 58.16 6.97 28.98
C MET A 1 57.88 5.68 28.22
N SER A 2 57.97 4.53 28.90
CA SER A 2 57.89 3.21 28.24
C SER A 2 56.43 2.85 28.00
N LEU A 3 56.06 2.66 26.73
CA LEU A 3 54.79 2.06 26.36
C LEU A 3 54.82 0.60 26.81
N GLN A 4 54.18 0.29 27.95
CA GLN A 4 53.89 -1.10 28.32
C GLN A 4 52.94 -1.67 27.26
N THR A 5 53.42 -2.65 26.51
CA THR A 5 52.61 -3.43 25.58
C THR A 5 51.68 -4.33 26.38
N ALA A 6 50.49 -3.81 26.72
CA ALA A 6 49.45 -4.60 27.36
C ALA A 6 49.13 -5.82 26.49
N ARG A 7 49.13 -7.02 27.09
CA ARG A 7 48.77 -8.24 26.37
C ARG A 7 47.28 -8.19 26.03
N LEU A 8 46.90 -8.65 24.85
CA LEU A 8 45.51 -8.63 24.35
C LEU A 8 44.50 -9.20 25.37
N GLY A 9 44.88 -10.25 26.10
CA GLY A 9 44.05 -10.85 27.16
C GLY A 9 43.87 -9.96 28.40
N GLU A 10 44.87 -9.16 28.77
CA GLU A 10 44.79 -8.24 29.92
C GLU A 10 43.87 -7.06 29.60
N VAL A 11 43.92 -6.57 28.36
CA VAL A 11 43.00 -5.54 27.85
C VAL A 11 41.56 -6.06 27.86
N PHE A 12 41.35 -7.31 27.41
CA PHE A 12 40.01 -7.92 27.41
C PHE A 12 39.44 -8.08 28.82
N LEU A 13 40.24 -8.59 29.77
CA LEU A 13 39.83 -8.72 31.17
C LEU A 13 39.54 -7.37 31.82
N LEU A 14 40.33 -6.33 31.50
CA LEU A 14 40.12 -4.97 31.99
C LEU A 14 38.76 -4.42 31.51
N VAL A 15 38.42 -4.63 30.23
CA VAL A 15 37.14 -4.22 29.64
C VAL A 15 35.99 -5.03 30.22
N TRP A 16 36.12 -6.34 30.40
CA TRP A 16 35.06 -7.17 30.97
C TRP A 16 34.79 -6.88 32.46
N ARG A 17 35.76 -6.27 33.17
CA ARG A 17 35.60 -5.93 34.59
C ARG A 17 34.65 -4.75 34.81
N THR A 18 34.52 -3.83 33.86
CA THR A 18 33.67 -2.65 33.98
C THR A 18 32.26 -2.93 33.46
N TRP A 19 31.24 -2.30 34.07
CA TRP A 19 29.85 -2.42 33.60
C TRP A 19 29.69 -1.99 32.15
N THR A 20 30.26 -0.84 31.80
CA THR A 20 30.23 -0.29 30.44
C THR A 20 30.98 -1.16 29.43
N GLY A 21 32.10 -1.77 29.83
CA GLY A 21 32.86 -2.66 28.96
C GLY A 21 32.15 -3.98 28.67
N ARG A 22 31.40 -4.54 29.63
CA ARG A 22 30.51 -5.70 29.38
C ARG A 22 29.42 -5.36 28.36
N VAL A 23 28.75 -4.23 28.53
CA VAL A 23 27.73 -3.77 27.56
C VAL A 23 28.34 -3.59 26.17
N GLY A 24 29.53 -2.99 26.09
CA GLY A 24 30.25 -2.82 24.82
C GLY A 24 30.60 -4.14 24.15
N ILE A 25 31.08 -5.14 24.90
CA ILE A 25 31.42 -6.47 24.36
C ILE A 25 30.16 -7.20 23.87
N VAL A 26 29.05 -7.14 24.62
CA VAL A 26 27.77 -7.73 24.21
C VAL A 26 27.26 -7.06 22.93
N PHE A 27 27.30 -5.73 22.86
CA PHE A 27 26.89 -4.98 21.67
C PHE A 27 27.76 -5.29 20.45
N LEU A 28 29.09 -5.38 20.64
CA LEU A 28 30.02 -5.79 19.59
C LEU A 28 29.72 -7.20 19.11
N GLY A 29 29.47 -8.14 20.03
CA GLY A 29 29.07 -9.51 19.70
C GLY A 29 27.78 -9.54 18.87
N LEU A 30 26.77 -8.77 19.25
CA LEU A 30 25.53 -8.64 18.49
C LEU A 30 25.75 -8.06 17.08
N MET A 31 26.60 -7.04 16.95
CA MET A 31 26.97 -6.47 15.65
C MET A 31 27.67 -7.49 14.75
N VAL A 32 28.63 -8.25 15.29
CA VAL A 32 29.33 -9.31 14.54
C VAL A 32 28.36 -10.39 14.09
N LEU A 33 27.47 -10.85 14.98
CA LEU A 33 26.44 -11.83 14.64
C LEU A 33 25.50 -11.31 13.54
N ALA A 34 25.08 -10.04 13.62
CA ALA A 34 24.25 -9.42 12.60
C ALA A 34 24.98 -9.32 11.25
N SER A 35 26.27 -8.99 11.24
CA SER A 35 27.09 -8.97 10.02
C SER A 35 27.21 -10.37 9.40
N ILE A 36 27.49 -11.40 10.19
CA ILE A 36 27.55 -12.80 9.72
C ILE A 36 26.20 -13.23 9.17
N TYR A 37 25.11 -12.98 9.90
CA TYR A 37 23.75 -13.27 9.47
C TYR A 37 23.43 -12.63 8.12
N THR A 38 23.80 -11.37 7.93
CA THR A 38 23.60 -10.63 6.68
C THR A 38 24.33 -11.31 5.51
N LEU A 39 25.60 -11.68 5.69
CA LEU A 39 26.38 -12.37 4.67
C LEU A 39 25.82 -13.76 4.30
N LEU A 40 25.22 -14.46 5.27
CA LEU A 40 24.66 -15.79 5.06
C LEU A 40 23.26 -15.77 4.43
N THR A 41 22.46 -14.72 4.67
CA THR A 41 21.05 -14.68 4.28
C THR A 41 20.73 -13.74 3.14
N MET A 42 21.52 -12.69 2.92
CA MET A 42 21.28 -11.71 1.87
C MET A 42 22.16 -11.97 0.66
N PRO A 43 21.65 -11.74 -0.56
CA PRO A 43 22.46 -11.89 -1.77
C PRO A 43 23.52 -10.78 -1.84
N LEU A 44 24.65 -11.07 -2.49
CA LEU A 44 25.80 -10.14 -2.59
C LEU A 44 25.44 -8.83 -3.32
N ASP A 45 24.41 -8.84 -4.17
CA ASP A 45 23.89 -7.67 -4.90
C ASP A 45 22.75 -6.94 -4.16
N TYR A 46 22.43 -7.32 -2.92
CA TYR A 46 21.35 -6.70 -2.15
C TYR A 46 21.48 -5.17 -2.06
N GLY A 47 22.71 -4.69 -1.89
CA GLY A 47 23.01 -3.26 -1.80
C GLY A 47 22.54 -2.47 -3.01
N THR A 48 22.80 -2.97 -4.22
CA THR A 48 22.40 -2.30 -5.47
C THR A 48 20.96 -2.60 -5.85
N ARG A 49 20.51 -3.83 -5.64
CA ARG A 49 19.19 -4.32 -6.06
C ARG A 49 18.05 -3.78 -5.19
N VAL A 50 18.27 -3.65 -3.89
CA VAL A 50 17.25 -3.29 -2.91
C VAL A 50 17.62 -1.99 -2.21
N TRP A 51 18.78 -1.92 -1.53
CA TRP A 51 19.10 -0.80 -0.64
C TRP A 51 19.19 0.55 -1.37
N SER A 52 19.95 0.63 -2.47
CA SER A 52 20.09 1.86 -3.26
C SER A 52 19.00 2.04 -4.32
N ASN A 53 18.07 1.09 -4.46
CA ASN A 53 17.09 1.08 -5.53
C ASN A 53 15.84 1.89 -5.13
N SER A 54 15.71 3.12 -5.63
CA SER A 54 14.54 3.96 -5.38
C SER A 54 13.23 3.35 -5.88
N ASP A 55 13.26 2.56 -6.95
CA ASP A 55 12.07 1.87 -7.47
C ASP A 55 11.58 0.77 -6.53
N TYR A 56 12.45 0.19 -5.71
CA TYR A 56 12.03 -0.76 -4.69
C TYR A 56 11.32 -0.04 -3.54
N TRP A 57 11.88 1.06 -3.06
CA TRP A 57 11.37 1.78 -1.90
C TRP A 57 10.15 2.67 -2.17
N LYS A 58 9.80 2.91 -3.44
CA LYS A 58 8.62 3.75 -3.80
C LYS A 58 7.29 3.17 -3.29
N ASP A 59 7.22 1.87 -3.09
CA ASP A 59 6.03 1.18 -2.56
C ASP A 59 6.01 1.17 -1.02
N TYR A 60 7.13 1.55 -0.37
CA TYR A 60 7.32 1.56 1.09
C TYR A 60 7.51 3.00 1.62
N PRO A 61 6.42 3.76 1.84
CA PRO A 61 6.53 5.14 2.29
C PRO A 61 7.19 5.26 3.67
N LYS A 62 7.96 6.34 3.88
CA LYS A 62 8.75 6.60 5.11
C LYS A 62 7.94 6.59 6.41
N MET A 63 6.63 6.84 6.32
CA MET A 63 5.74 6.95 7.49
C MET A 63 5.17 5.58 7.92
N VAL A 64 5.39 4.52 7.14
CA VAL A 64 4.93 3.17 7.48
C VAL A 64 5.90 2.58 8.51
N PRO A 65 5.43 2.19 9.71
CA PRO A 65 6.27 1.53 10.69
C PRO A 65 6.85 0.23 10.11
N PRO A 66 8.11 -0.11 10.43
CA PRO A 66 8.68 -1.38 10.02
C PRO A 66 7.95 -2.53 10.72
N ASP A 67 7.87 -3.69 10.06
CA ASP A 67 7.07 -4.82 10.54
C ASP A 67 7.39 -5.28 11.97
N TRP A 68 8.66 -5.16 12.39
CA TRP A 68 9.09 -5.51 13.74
C TRP A 68 8.46 -4.61 14.81
N TYR A 69 8.08 -3.37 14.47
CA TYR A 69 7.43 -2.45 15.40
C TYR A 69 6.09 -3.04 15.87
N ARG A 70 5.30 -3.56 14.94
CA ARG A 70 4.04 -4.24 15.26
C ARG A 70 4.26 -5.48 16.12
N ALA A 71 5.30 -6.26 15.83
CA ALA A 71 5.59 -7.48 16.59
C ALA A 71 5.99 -7.19 18.06
N LEU A 72 6.73 -6.09 18.29
CA LEU A 72 7.29 -5.74 19.60
C LEU A 72 6.43 -4.76 20.41
N PHE A 73 5.71 -3.83 19.78
CA PHE A 73 5.05 -2.71 20.46
C PHE A 73 3.54 -2.69 20.31
N ASP A 74 3.00 -2.89 19.11
CA ASP A 74 1.56 -2.80 18.87
C ASP A 74 1.08 -3.80 17.82
N ARG A 75 0.56 -4.94 18.28
CA ARG A 75 0.04 -6.00 17.42
C ARG A 75 -1.31 -5.67 16.78
N SER A 76 -1.98 -4.59 17.20
CA SER A 76 -3.27 -4.17 16.64
C SER A 76 -3.13 -3.46 15.30
N LEU A 77 -1.92 -3.00 14.95
CA LEU A 77 -1.64 -2.37 13.67
C LEU A 77 -1.70 -3.38 12.52
N LEU A 78 -2.23 -2.95 11.38
CA LEU A 78 -2.24 -3.74 10.17
C LEU A 78 -0.83 -3.86 9.55
N PRO A 79 -0.49 -5.00 8.92
CA PRO A 79 0.72 -5.09 8.11
C PRO A 79 0.62 -4.18 6.90
N HIS A 80 1.75 -3.58 6.51
CA HIS A 80 1.85 -3.02 5.18
C HIS A 80 1.80 -4.15 4.14
N THR A 81 0.88 -4.04 3.19
CA THR A 81 0.62 -5.08 2.20
C THR A 81 0.72 -4.48 0.81
N VAL A 82 1.62 -5.02 -0.02
CA VAL A 82 1.75 -4.67 -1.44
C VAL A 82 1.35 -5.90 -2.25
N MET A 83 0.37 -5.73 -3.14
CA MET A 83 0.00 -6.78 -4.09
C MET A 83 0.21 -6.29 -5.52
N LYS A 84 0.78 -7.17 -6.35
CA LYS A 84 1.06 -6.89 -7.77
C LYS A 84 0.24 -7.83 -8.62
N LEU A 85 -0.55 -7.27 -9.52
CA LEU A 85 -1.35 -8.02 -10.50
C LEU A 85 -0.77 -7.78 -11.89
N GLU A 86 -0.04 -8.75 -12.41
CA GLU A 86 0.56 -8.67 -13.74
C GLU A 86 -0.40 -9.16 -14.84
N GLN A 87 -1.34 -10.03 -14.47
CA GLN A 87 -2.32 -10.62 -15.38
C GLN A 87 -3.75 -10.21 -14.98
N PRO A 88 -4.62 -9.90 -15.95
CA PRO A 88 -6.00 -9.53 -15.65
C PRO A 88 -6.80 -10.75 -15.21
N SER A 89 -7.77 -10.54 -14.31
CA SER A 89 -8.76 -11.55 -13.93
C SER A 89 -9.77 -11.80 -15.06
N SER A 90 -9.98 -10.82 -15.94
CA SER A 90 -10.83 -10.94 -17.12
C SER A 90 -10.38 -9.97 -18.21
N ASP A 91 -10.38 -10.41 -19.47
CA ASP A 91 -10.11 -9.59 -20.65
C ASP A 91 -11.18 -9.90 -21.71
N ARG A 92 -12.02 -8.91 -22.02
CA ARG A 92 -13.19 -9.10 -22.88
C ARG A 92 -13.27 -7.99 -23.92
N VAL A 93 -13.69 -8.33 -25.13
CA VAL A 93 -14.07 -7.33 -26.15
C VAL A 93 -15.59 -7.30 -26.22
N LEU A 94 -16.18 -6.15 -25.92
CA LEU A 94 -17.61 -5.90 -25.96
C LEU A 94 -17.96 -5.05 -27.18
N ASN A 95 -19.15 -5.23 -27.73
CA ASN A 95 -19.67 -4.38 -28.81
C ASN A 95 -20.65 -3.36 -28.21
N TYR A 96 -20.31 -2.08 -28.27
CA TYR A 96 -21.15 -0.97 -27.81
C TYR A 96 -21.41 -0.03 -28.98
N GLY A 97 -22.66 0.03 -29.43
CA GLY A 97 -23.08 0.96 -30.49
C GLY A 97 -22.32 0.77 -31.82
N GLY A 98 -21.89 -0.46 -32.14
CA GLY A 98 -21.11 -0.76 -33.34
C GLY A 98 -19.59 -0.65 -33.17
N TYR A 99 -19.11 -0.19 -31.99
CA TYR A 99 -17.69 -0.10 -31.67
C TYR A 99 -17.25 -1.27 -30.79
N GLN A 100 -16.05 -1.79 -31.04
CA GLN A 100 -15.40 -2.78 -30.18
C GLN A 100 -14.67 -2.07 -29.04
N VAL A 101 -15.04 -2.39 -27.80
CA VAL A 101 -14.44 -1.86 -26.57
C VAL A 101 -13.79 -3.01 -25.82
N ARG A 102 -12.49 -2.90 -25.52
CA ARG A 102 -11.77 -3.95 -24.78
C ARG A 102 -11.76 -3.62 -23.29
N VAL A 103 -12.48 -4.39 -22.50
CA VAL A 103 -12.56 -4.26 -21.05
C VAL A 103 -11.59 -5.25 -20.39
N VAL A 104 -10.55 -4.72 -19.77
CA VAL A 104 -9.58 -5.46 -18.97
C VAL A 104 -9.90 -5.23 -17.49
N THR A 105 -10.12 -6.30 -16.73
CA THR A 105 -10.46 -6.26 -15.31
C THR A 105 -9.35 -6.90 -14.48
N TYR A 106 -8.98 -6.25 -13.39
CA TYR A 106 -8.11 -6.79 -12.35
C TYR A 106 -8.89 -6.82 -11.05
N THR A 107 -8.96 -7.98 -10.41
CA THR A 107 -9.67 -8.15 -9.13
C THR A 107 -8.65 -8.34 -8.02
N PHE A 108 -8.69 -7.44 -7.04
CA PHE A 108 -7.96 -7.58 -5.79
C PHE A 108 -8.93 -8.05 -4.72
N THR A 109 -8.60 -9.15 -4.05
CA THR A 109 -9.39 -9.73 -2.96
C THR A 109 -8.58 -9.68 -1.68
N TYR A 110 -9.15 -9.07 -0.64
CA TYR A 110 -8.49 -8.90 0.65
C TYR A 110 -9.38 -9.37 1.79
N SER A 111 -8.89 -10.34 2.55
CA SER A 111 -9.55 -10.79 3.79
C SER A 111 -9.18 -9.82 4.90
N TYR A 112 -10.15 -9.02 5.32
CA TYR A 112 -9.97 -8.02 6.36
C TYR A 112 -10.55 -8.52 7.68
N GLU A 113 -9.65 -8.76 8.64
CA GLU A 113 -9.98 -9.16 10.01
C GLU A 113 -9.08 -8.38 10.97
N SER A 114 -9.52 -7.19 11.38
CA SER A 114 -8.74 -6.34 12.27
C SER A 114 -9.63 -5.35 13.05
N PRO A 115 -9.31 -5.06 14.32
CA PRO A 115 -9.98 -3.99 15.07
C PRO A 115 -9.60 -2.58 14.60
N THR A 116 -8.61 -2.45 13.70
CA THR A 116 -8.09 -1.16 13.21
C THR A 116 -8.19 -1.05 11.70
N TYR A 117 -8.31 0.17 11.18
CA TYR A 117 -8.41 0.46 9.75
C TYR A 117 -7.05 0.62 9.08
N PRO A 118 -6.93 0.35 7.76
CA PRO A 118 -5.76 0.76 7.00
C PRO A 118 -5.56 2.28 7.09
N GLN A 119 -4.29 2.70 7.20
CA GLN A 119 -3.96 4.13 7.23
C GLN A 119 -4.08 4.79 5.85
N ASN A 120 -3.96 4.01 4.77
CA ASN A 120 -4.04 4.48 3.40
C ASN A 120 -4.40 3.31 2.47
N VAL A 121 -5.16 3.61 1.40
CA VAL A 121 -5.28 2.73 0.23
C VAL A 121 -4.79 3.47 -1.02
N ARG A 122 -3.88 2.83 -1.75
CA ARG A 122 -3.31 3.34 -2.99
C ARG A 122 -3.38 2.28 -4.08
N ILE A 123 -3.77 2.69 -5.27
CA ILE A 123 -3.74 1.88 -6.49
C ILE A 123 -2.73 2.52 -7.45
N ALA A 124 -1.71 1.75 -7.84
CA ALA A 124 -0.68 2.18 -8.79
C ALA A 124 -0.83 1.39 -10.09
N ILE A 125 -1.00 2.09 -11.21
CA ILE A 125 -1.25 1.50 -12.52
C ILE A 125 -0.06 1.76 -13.43
N TYR A 126 0.43 0.69 -14.06
CA TYR A 126 1.60 0.71 -14.93
C TYR A 126 1.26 0.21 -16.33
N GLY A 127 2.00 0.70 -17.32
CA GLY A 127 2.09 0.07 -18.64
C GLY A 127 0.82 0.12 -19.48
N VAL A 128 -0.03 1.13 -19.29
CA VAL A 128 -1.22 1.33 -20.12
C VAL A 128 -0.79 1.60 -21.56
N GLN A 129 -1.37 0.91 -22.53
CA GLN A 129 -1.03 1.07 -23.95
C GLN A 129 -2.31 1.24 -24.76
N VAL A 130 -2.37 2.29 -25.57
CA VAL A 130 -3.50 2.56 -26.48
C VAL A 130 -3.05 2.41 -27.91
N ARG A 131 -3.84 1.69 -28.70
CA ARG A 131 -3.59 1.52 -30.14
C ARG A 131 -4.36 2.50 -31.01
N ASN A 132 -5.44 3.09 -30.50
CA ASN A 132 -6.28 4.03 -31.25
C ASN A 132 -6.54 5.30 -30.39
N PRO A 133 -5.96 6.46 -30.73
CA PRO A 133 -6.10 7.69 -29.95
C PRO A 133 -7.52 8.27 -29.98
N SER A 134 -8.35 7.88 -30.95
CA SER A 134 -9.73 8.33 -31.07
C SER A 134 -10.65 7.73 -30.01
N ILE A 135 -10.19 6.70 -29.29
CA ILE A 135 -10.94 6.03 -28.23
C ILE A 135 -10.25 6.35 -26.90
N PRO A 136 -10.91 7.07 -25.99
CA PRO A 136 -10.33 7.37 -24.68
C PRO A 136 -10.25 6.12 -23.81
N VAL A 137 -9.21 6.03 -22.97
CA VAL A 137 -9.12 4.96 -21.97
C VAL A 137 -9.92 5.38 -20.75
N VAL A 138 -10.78 4.50 -20.29
CA VAL A 138 -11.54 4.72 -19.06
C VAL A 138 -10.95 3.87 -17.97
N LEU A 139 -10.51 4.49 -16.88
CA LEU A 139 -10.16 3.82 -15.65
C LEU A 139 -11.33 3.89 -14.68
N SER A 140 -11.84 2.75 -14.25
CA SER A 140 -12.89 2.64 -13.25
C SER A 140 -12.46 1.70 -12.13
N VAL A 141 -12.71 2.10 -10.89
CA VAL A 141 -12.49 1.26 -9.71
C VAL A 141 -13.83 1.07 -9.02
N SER A 142 -14.13 -0.17 -8.68
CA SER A 142 -15.26 -0.53 -7.84
C SER A 142 -14.77 -1.04 -6.49
N LEU A 143 -15.61 -0.93 -5.47
CA LEU A 143 -15.37 -1.50 -4.14
C LEU A 143 -16.56 -2.38 -3.78
N GLU A 144 -16.28 -3.62 -3.46
CA GLU A 144 -17.26 -4.57 -2.95
C GLU A 144 -16.90 -4.90 -1.50
N ARG A 145 -17.80 -4.53 -0.61
CA ARG A 145 -17.68 -4.77 0.83
C ARG A 145 -18.68 -5.85 1.23
N PRO A 146 -18.51 -6.47 2.42
CA PRO A 146 -19.48 -7.44 2.94
C PRO A 146 -20.93 -6.94 3.03
N ASP A 147 -21.13 -5.63 3.21
CA ASP A 147 -22.44 -4.98 3.41
C ASP A 147 -23.03 -4.34 2.15
N GLY A 148 -22.27 -4.25 1.06
CA GLY A 148 -22.72 -3.63 -0.18
C GLY A 148 -21.60 -3.28 -1.16
N ARG A 149 -22.00 -2.99 -2.40
CA ARG A 149 -21.10 -2.69 -3.51
C ARG A 149 -21.21 -1.24 -3.97
N ILE A 150 -20.06 -0.61 -4.19
CA ILE A 150 -19.87 0.71 -4.79
C ILE A 150 -19.31 0.49 -6.20
N ASN A 151 -20.17 0.63 -7.21
CA ASN A 151 -19.81 0.30 -8.60
C ASN A 151 -18.76 1.23 -9.21
N GLN A 152 -18.68 2.48 -8.76
CA GLN A 152 -17.79 3.48 -9.32
C GLN A 152 -17.17 4.30 -8.20
N LEU A 153 -16.34 3.64 -7.38
CA LEU A 153 -15.57 4.31 -6.32
C LEU A 153 -14.64 5.37 -6.91
N TYR A 154 -14.01 5.07 -8.03
CA TYR A 154 -13.17 5.98 -8.79
C TYR A 154 -13.46 5.86 -10.28
N PHE A 155 -13.36 6.98 -10.98
CA PHE A 155 -13.53 7.05 -12.42
C PHE A 155 -12.65 8.15 -12.99
N GLU A 156 -11.92 7.84 -14.06
CA GLU A 156 -11.15 8.81 -14.80
C GLU A 156 -11.10 8.46 -16.29
N ILE A 157 -11.24 9.47 -17.13
CA ILE A 157 -11.03 9.35 -18.57
C ILE A 157 -9.61 9.81 -18.85
N ILE A 158 -8.76 8.88 -19.27
CA ILE A 158 -7.37 9.12 -19.63
C ILE A 158 -7.31 9.40 -21.13
N ARG A 159 -6.91 10.62 -21.47
CA ARG A 159 -6.62 11.02 -22.85
C ARG A 159 -5.13 10.83 -23.11
N ILE A 160 -4.81 10.02 -24.11
CA ILE A 160 -3.42 9.76 -24.47
C ILE A 160 -3.04 10.68 -25.64
N PRO A 161 -1.97 11.49 -25.51
CA PRO A 161 -1.43 12.27 -26.62
C PRO A 161 -1.09 11.39 -27.82
N GLN A 162 -1.28 11.93 -29.03
CA GLN A 162 -1.15 11.15 -30.26
C GLN A 162 0.27 10.57 -30.45
N GLU A 163 1.30 11.25 -29.94
CA GLU A 163 2.69 10.83 -29.96
C GLU A 163 2.98 9.60 -29.07
N LEU A 164 2.14 9.31 -28.08
CA LEU A 164 2.28 8.18 -27.17
C LEU A 164 1.45 6.95 -27.59
N VAL A 165 0.73 7.03 -28.72
CA VAL A 165 -0.03 5.91 -29.27
C VAL A 165 0.92 4.76 -29.62
N GLY A 166 0.52 3.55 -29.23
CA GLY A 166 1.32 2.34 -29.40
C GLY A 166 2.44 2.19 -28.38
N GLN A 167 2.69 3.18 -27.51
CA GLN A 167 3.68 3.10 -26.44
C GLN A 167 3.03 2.72 -25.11
N LYS A 168 3.79 2.07 -24.23
CA LYS A 168 3.39 1.86 -22.84
C LYS A 168 3.63 3.14 -22.06
N ILE A 169 2.57 3.71 -21.51
CA ILE A 169 2.63 4.87 -20.61
C ILE A 169 2.59 4.41 -19.15
N TYR A 170 2.83 5.36 -18.23
CA TYR A 170 2.94 5.10 -16.79
C TYR A 170 4.06 4.12 -16.42
N THR A 171 5.20 4.24 -17.11
CA THR A 171 6.44 3.51 -16.81
C THR A 171 7.63 4.45 -16.99
N PRO A 172 8.54 4.59 -16.01
CA PRO A 172 8.59 3.89 -14.72
C PRO A 172 7.68 4.51 -13.63
N VAL A 173 7.08 5.68 -13.87
CA VAL A 173 6.21 6.38 -12.92
C VAL A 173 4.75 5.92 -13.13
N PRO A 174 4.09 5.33 -12.12
CA PRO A 174 2.71 4.86 -12.26
C PRO A 174 1.71 6.00 -12.37
N LYS A 175 0.52 5.68 -12.87
CA LYS A 175 -0.67 6.43 -12.52
C LYS A 175 -1.11 6.05 -11.11
N ASP A 176 -1.04 7.01 -10.20
CA ASP A 176 -1.43 6.83 -8.82
C ASP A 176 -2.87 7.29 -8.56
N VAL A 177 -3.65 6.40 -7.94
CA VAL A 177 -4.95 6.69 -7.37
C VAL A 177 -4.86 6.45 -5.87
N ASN A 178 -4.68 7.53 -5.12
CA ASN A 178 -4.70 7.51 -3.66
C ASN A 178 -6.16 7.69 -3.18
N ALA A 179 -6.57 6.92 -2.18
CA ALA A 179 -7.86 7.09 -1.53
C ALA A 179 -7.85 8.32 -0.62
N TYR A 180 -6.81 8.46 0.20
CA TYR A 180 -6.64 9.58 1.10
C TYR A 180 -6.65 10.91 0.35
N GLY A 181 -7.48 11.86 0.82
CA GLY A 181 -7.62 13.20 0.23
C GLY A 181 -8.30 13.25 -1.14
N ASN A 182 -8.79 12.12 -1.68
CA ASN A 182 -9.44 12.09 -2.98
C ASN A 182 -10.92 12.44 -2.85
N MET A 183 -11.26 13.68 -3.25
CA MET A 183 -12.63 14.21 -3.16
C MET A 183 -13.65 13.38 -3.96
N TYR A 184 -13.25 12.78 -5.08
CA TYR A 184 -14.15 11.92 -5.85
C TYR A 184 -14.52 10.67 -5.04
N ILE A 185 -13.52 9.96 -4.51
CA ILE A 185 -13.73 8.77 -3.68
C ILE A 185 -14.57 9.12 -2.44
N ALA A 186 -14.27 10.24 -1.78
CA ALA A 186 -15.05 10.70 -0.63
C ALA A 186 -16.52 10.98 -0.99
N SER A 187 -16.79 11.55 -2.18
CA SER A 187 -18.16 11.78 -2.65
C SER A 187 -18.94 10.49 -2.88
N GLN A 188 -18.29 9.47 -3.45
CA GLN A 188 -18.90 8.17 -3.71
C GLN A 188 -19.20 7.43 -2.40
N LEU A 189 -18.27 7.49 -1.43
CA LEU A 189 -18.47 6.91 -0.10
C LEU A 189 -19.55 7.64 0.71
N SER A 190 -19.60 8.97 0.63
CA SER A 190 -20.68 9.76 1.25
C SER A 190 -22.06 9.39 0.67
N SER A 191 -22.17 9.29 -0.66
CA SER A 191 -23.39 8.85 -1.34
C SER A 191 -23.80 7.44 -0.92
N PHE A 192 -22.83 6.52 -0.83
CA PHE A 192 -23.06 5.17 -0.33
C PHE A 192 -23.59 5.16 1.10
N LEU A 193 -22.97 5.93 2.01
CA LEU A 193 -23.43 6.03 3.41
C LEU A 193 -24.85 6.60 3.51
N SER A 194 -25.16 7.62 2.72
CA SER A 194 -26.50 8.22 2.67
C SER A 194 -27.53 7.21 2.18
N THR A 195 -27.23 6.49 1.09
CA THR A 195 -28.16 5.53 0.49
C THR A 195 -28.34 4.27 1.34
N ARG A 196 -27.26 3.73 1.90
CA ARG A 196 -27.26 2.45 2.61
C ARG A 196 -27.69 2.59 4.07
N TYR A 197 -27.30 3.69 4.72
CA TYR A 197 -27.43 3.89 6.15
C TYR A 197 -28.24 5.14 6.54
N GLY A 198 -28.73 5.92 5.58
CA GLY A 198 -29.41 7.20 5.86
C GLY A 198 -28.47 8.27 6.43
N LEU A 199 -27.15 8.10 6.27
CA LEU A 199 -26.13 8.92 6.91
C LEU A 199 -25.55 9.95 5.93
N SER A 200 -25.95 11.21 6.08
CA SER A 200 -25.45 12.31 5.25
C SER A 200 -24.16 12.89 5.85
N ILE A 201 -23.03 12.72 5.14
CA ILE A 201 -21.72 13.28 5.54
C ILE A 201 -21.20 14.15 4.40
N ASN A 202 -20.65 15.32 4.73
CA ASN A 202 -19.96 16.13 3.72
C ASN A 202 -18.72 15.37 3.20
N PRO A 203 -18.56 15.19 1.88
CA PRO A 203 -17.37 14.58 1.30
C PRO A 203 -16.06 15.22 1.74
N ALA A 204 -16.03 16.53 1.99
CA ALA A 204 -14.84 17.23 2.46
C ALA A 204 -14.42 16.78 3.87
N ASP A 205 -15.38 16.61 4.78
CA ASP A 205 -15.12 16.12 6.13
C ASP A 205 -14.64 14.67 6.09
N LEU A 206 -15.26 13.85 5.22
CA LEU A 206 -14.87 12.46 5.04
C LEU A 206 -13.44 12.31 4.51
N ALA A 207 -13.05 13.17 3.57
CA ALA A 207 -11.68 13.21 3.05
C ALA A 207 -10.64 13.56 4.13
N GLN A 208 -11.04 14.31 5.17
CA GLN A 208 -10.17 14.67 6.30
C GLN A 208 -10.15 13.60 7.41
N ILE A 209 -11.30 12.99 7.71
CA ILE A 209 -11.44 11.95 8.75
C ILE A 209 -10.74 10.64 8.34
N GLY A 210 -10.64 10.39 7.02
CA GLY A 210 -10.04 9.20 6.43
C GLY A 210 -11.11 8.33 5.78
N VAL A 211 -11.11 8.32 4.44
CA VAL A 211 -12.04 7.53 3.62
C VAL A 211 -11.88 6.02 3.84
N GLU A 212 -10.69 5.59 4.29
CA GLU A 212 -10.34 4.22 4.62
C GLU A 212 -11.23 3.65 5.72
N ARG A 213 -11.60 4.48 6.71
CA ARG A 213 -12.52 4.05 7.78
C ARG A 213 -13.89 3.68 7.25
N VAL A 214 -14.33 4.34 6.17
CA VAL A 214 -15.59 4.00 5.51
C VAL A 214 -15.39 2.84 4.56
N MET A 215 -14.27 2.76 3.83
CA MET A 215 -14.00 1.62 2.94
C MET A 215 -13.98 0.28 3.68
N PHE A 216 -13.48 0.27 4.93
CA PHE A 216 -13.29 -0.93 5.76
C PHE A 216 -14.20 -0.96 6.99
N GLY A 217 -15.21 -0.09 7.08
CA GLY A 217 -16.03 0.05 8.28
C GLY A 217 -17.48 0.42 7.99
N ALA A 218 -18.34 0.14 8.97
CA ALA A 218 -19.78 0.40 8.92
C ALA A 218 -20.25 1.12 10.18
N PRO A 219 -21.27 2.00 10.09
CA PRO A 219 -21.84 2.64 11.26
C PRO A 219 -22.63 1.63 12.10
N THR A 220 -22.40 1.63 13.42
CA THR A 220 -23.10 0.77 14.39
C THR A 220 -24.52 1.23 14.73
N SER A 221 -24.84 2.49 14.48
CA SER A 221 -26.17 3.05 14.68
C SER A 221 -26.53 3.99 13.53
N PRO A 222 -27.76 3.91 12.98
CA PRO A 222 -28.21 4.84 11.96
C PRO A 222 -28.06 6.28 12.46
N GLY A 223 -27.37 7.13 11.67
CA GLY A 223 -27.22 8.54 11.97
C GLY A 223 -26.01 8.95 12.84
N ASN A 224 -25.17 8.02 13.32
CA ASN A 224 -23.98 8.36 14.11
C ASN A 224 -22.65 7.93 13.43
N ILE A 225 -21.83 8.92 13.09
CA ILE A 225 -20.51 8.76 12.44
C ILE A 225 -19.42 8.42 13.47
N SER A 226 -19.63 8.76 14.75
CA SER A 226 -18.62 8.63 15.81
C SER A 226 -18.26 7.17 16.11
N SER A 227 -19.08 6.24 15.65
CA SER A 227 -18.98 4.81 15.93
C SER A 227 -18.98 3.98 14.64
N LEU A 228 -18.06 4.30 13.72
CA LEU A 228 -17.67 3.36 12.66
C LEU A 228 -16.93 2.19 13.30
N GLU A 229 -17.45 0.98 13.13
CA GLU A 229 -16.77 -0.27 13.50
C GLU A 229 -16.17 -0.96 12.28
N PRO A 230 -15.01 -1.64 12.44
CA PRO A 230 -14.41 -2.43 11.38
C PRO A 230 -15.38 -3.47 10.84
N LEU A 231 -15.53 -3.49 9.52
CA LEU A 231 -16.40 -4.41 8.81
C LEU A 231 -15.57 -5.60 8.35
N ASN A 232 -15.50 -6.64 9.20
CA ASN A 232 -14.76 -7.85 8.89
C ASN A 232 -15.37 -8.60 7.70
N GLY A 233 -14.51 -9.15 6.84
CA GLY A 233 -14.91 -9.98 5.72
C GLY A 233 -14.04 -9.80 4.48
N ILE A 234 -14.54 -10.33 3.36
CA ILE A 234 -13.87 -10.23 2.07
C ILE A 234 -14.19 -8.88 1.43
N ILE A 235 -13.15 -8.16 1.05
CA ILE A 235 -13.25 -6.90 0.32
C ILE A 235 -12.63 -7.08 -1.05
N ASP A 236 -13.42 -6.86 -2.10
CA ASP A 236 -12.94 -6.87 -3.47
C ASP A 236 -12.81 -5.46 -4.02
N LEU A 237 -11.70 -5.19 -4.71
CA LEU A 237 -11.44 -3.95 -5.44
C LEU A 237 -11.23 -4.28 -6.92
N PRO A 238 -12.30 -4.51 -7.71
CA PRO A 238 -12.17 -4.66 -9.15
C PRO A 238 -11.81 -3.32 -9.78
N SER A 239 -10.67 -3.26 -10.47
CA SER A 239 -10.36 -2.17 -11.40
C SER A 239 -10.63 -2.63 -12.83
N ARG A 240 -11.24 -1.74 -13.62
CA ARG A 240 -11.55 -1.95 -15.03
C ARG A 240 -10.89 -0.85 -15.83
N SER A 241 -10.17 -1.24 -16.87
CA SER A 241 -9.76 -0.33 -17.93
C SER A 241 -10.46 -0.71 -19.23
N SER A 242 -11.18 0.21 -19.86
CA SER A 242 -11.84 0.01 -21.15
C SER A 242 -11.38 0.99 -22.21
#